data_AF-A0A520HK28-F1
#
_entry.id   AF-A0A520HK28-F1
#
_cell.length_a   1.000
_cell.length_b   1.000
_cell.length_c   1.000
_cell.angle_alpha   90.00
_cell.angle_beta   90.00
_cell.angle_gamma   90.00
#
_symmetry.space_group_name_H-M   'P 1'
#
loop_
_entity.id
_entity.type
_entity.pdbx_description
1 polymer ?
#
loop_
_entity_poly.entity_id
_entity_poly.type
_entity_poly.pdbx_seq_one_letter_code
_entity_poly.pdbx_strand_id
1 'polypeptide(L)'
;QLSLRPLSSPEIHYAGQIVAVVIAETLEQAQAAALEIRTGYEPASHVAERGDPGANAVPLATLRKGFEDPHVGDFAAAIRTAAKTVDASYTTPIQHHNAIELPTTTSIWDGDTLTVHEPTRFVGAARNGLAAQLGIDPARVRVVAPFIGGHFGSKLALSQHTVLAAIAARRLRRPVQIAVSRADGFTIANHRTETKHAIRLGADADGRFVALSHTAEMATSRFDTFAMEGTDVTTALYACPNIASMERVARVDRNTPGPMRAPPEVPYLFALESAVDELAHMLRIDPVELRRRNDTLKDPVTGDPFTTRPLMKCFDAGAAAFGWKARSPEPGATRDGAWLVGH
;
A
#
# COMPACT_ATOMS: atom_id res chain seq x y z
N GLN A 1 7.12 -5.58 16.34
CA GLN A 1 5.95 -4.77 16.69
C GLN A 1 4.73 -5.65 16.54
N LEU A 2 3.90 -5.74 17.57
CA LEU A 2 2.63 -6.45 17.46
C LEU A 2 1.58 -5.42 17.08
N SER A 3 1.01 -5.59 15.89
CA SER A 3 -0.26 -4.99 15.51
C SER A 3 -1.33 -5.26 16.60
N LEU A 4 -2.42 -4.49 16.58
CA LEU A 4 -3.54 -4.64 17.51
C LEU A 4 -3.93 -6.12 17.71
N ARG A 5 -3.95 -6.57 18.96
CA ARG A 5 -4.44 -7.90 19.33
C ARG A 5 -5.96 -7.81 19.55
N PRO A 6 -6.78 -8.59 18.83
CA PRO A 6 -8.23 -8.58 19.04
C PRO A 6 -8.56 -8.95 20.48
N LEU A 7 -9.54 -8.23 21.06
CA LEU A 7 -10.09 -8.50 22.39
C LEU A 7 -9.08 -8.43 23.55
N SER A 8 -7.92 -7.77 23.38
CA SER A 8 -6.94 -7.61 24.47
C SER A 8 -7.23 -6.41 25.40
N SER A 9 -8.12 -5.50 24.99
CA SER A 9 -8.49 -4.27 25.70
C SER A 9 -9.96 -3.93 25.37
N PRO A 10 -10.69 -3.23 26.26
CA PRO A 10 -12.02 -2.66 25.92
C PRO A 10 -11.95 -1.46 24.97
N GLU A 11 -10.77 -0.92 24.70
CA GLU A 11 -10.59 0.24 23.82
C GLU A 11 -10.92 -0.09 22.35
N ILE A 12 -11.68 0.80 21.71
CA ILE A 12 -12.05 0.71 20.30
C ILE A 12 -11.23 1.74 19.52
N HIS A 13 -10.38 1.27 18.60
CA HIS A 13 -9.46 2.13 17.86
C HIS A 13 -9.97 2.54 16.48
N TYR A 14 -10.91 1.80 15.91
CA TYR A 14 -11.48 2.10 14.59
C TYR A 14 -12.84 1.43 14.40
N ALA A 15 -13.65 1.97 13.48
CA ALA A 15 -14.91 1.37 13.07
C ALA A 15 -14.69 0.02 12.36
N GLY A 16 -15.38 -1.03 12.83
CA GLY A 16 -15.22 -2.40 12.32
C GLY A 16 -14.13 -3.23 13.00
N GLN A 17 -13.58 -2.76 14.13
CA GLN A 17 -12.75 -3.56 15.03
C GLN A 17 -13.56 -4.73 15.61
N ILE A 18 -12.94 -5.91 15.74
CA ILE A 18 -13.55 -7.08 16.39
C ILE A 18 -13.74 -6.79 17.89
N VAL A 19 -15.00 -6.80 18.35
CA VAL A 19 -15.39 -6.62 19.76
C VAL A 19 -15.92 -7.88 20.44
N ALA A 20 -16.34 -8.87 19.64
CA ALA A 20 -16.78 -10.18 20.11
C ALA A 20 -16.65 -11.23 18.99
N VAL A 21 -16.68 -12.50 19.36
CA VAL A 21 -16.77 -13.63 18.43
C VAL A 21 -17.80 -14.63 18.95
N VAL A 22 -18.73 -15.05 18.09
CA VAL A 22 -19.72 -16.08 18.40
C VAL A 22 -19.34 -17.38 17.72
N ILE A 23 -19.38 -18.48 18.46
CA ILE A 23 -19.14 -19.82 17.95
C ILE A 23 -20.42 -20.63 18.13
N ALA A 24 -20.87 -21.28 17.06
CA ALA A 24 -22.05 -22.14 17.06
C ALA A 24 -21.80 -23.38 16.19
N GLU A 25 -22.78 -24.28 16.09
CA GLU A 25 -22.65 -25.50 15.30
C GLU A 25 -22.83 -25.26 13.80
N THR A 26 -23.51 -24.16 13.44
CA THR A 26 -23.75 -23.73 12.05
C THR A 26 -23.42 -22.26 11.86
N LEU A 27 -23.16 -21.86 10.62
CA LEU A 27 -22.88 -20.46 10.28
C LEU A 27 -24.09 -19.57 10.57
N GLU A 28 -25.29 -20.06 10.27
CA GLU A 28 -26.56 -19.36 10.44
C GLU A 28 -26.82 -19.08 11.93
N GLN A 29 -26.58 -20.05 12.80
CA GLN A 29 -26.68 -19.86 14.25
C GLN A 29 -25.67 -18.84 14.76
N ALA A 30 -24.42 -18.91 14.29
CA ALA A 30 -23.37 -17.98 14.71
C ALA A 30 -23.72 -16.54 14.30
N GLN A 31 -24.20 -16.35 13.06
CA GLN A 31 -24.63 -15.05 12.54
C GLN A 31 -25.86 -14.51 13.29
N ALA A 32 -26.89 -15.34 13.48
CA ALA A 32 -28.09 -14.94 14.21
C ALA A 32 -27.76 -14.52 15.65
N ALA A 33 -26.96 -15.33 16.37
CA ALA A 33 -26.55 -15.00 17.73
C ALA A 33 -25.59 -13.80 17.82
N ALA A 34 -24.76 -13.55 16.79
CA ALA A 34 -23.92 -12.36 16.74
C ALA A 34 -24.74 -11.06 16.63
N LEU A 35 -25.88 -11.09 15.94
CA LEU A 35 -26.80 -9.95 15.82
C LEU A 35 -27.53 -9.62 17.14
N GLU A 36 -27.61 -10.57 18.06
CA GLU A 36 -28.23 -10.38 19.39
C GLU A 36 -27.27 -9.79 20.43
N ILE A 37 -25.98 -9.62 20.09
CA ILE A 37 -25.00 -9.02 21.00
C ILE A 37 -25.35 -7.56 21.25
N ARG A 38 -25.51 -7.21 22.52
CA ARG A 38 -25.70 -5.82 22.98
C ARG A 38 -24.38 -5.26 23.50
N THR A 39 -23.92 -4.18 22.90
CA THR A 39 -22.70 -3.47 23.29
C THR A 39 -23.03 -2.04 23.73
N GLY A 40 -22.43 -1.59 24.83
CA GLY A 40 -22.42 -0.18 25.23
C GLY A 40 -21.08 0.46 24.88
N TYR A 41 -21.09 1.70 24.38
CA TYR A 41 -19.89 2.44 24.04
C TYR A 41 -19.90 3.79 24.75
N GLU A 42 -18.74 4.17 25.30
CA GLU A 42 -18.48 5.55 25.72
C GLU A 42 -17.86 6.28 24.52
N PRO A 43 -18.52 7.32 23.97
CA PRO A 43 -17.98 8.05 22.82
C PRO A 43 -16.65 8.72 23.15
N ALA A 44 -15.70 8.63 22.23
CA ALA A 44 -14.43 9.33 22.28
C ALA A 44 -14.23 10.21 21.04
N SER A 45 -13.42 11.26 21.19
CA SER A 45 -12.97 12.06 20.04
C SER A 45 -12.14 11.20 19.10
N HIS A 46 -12.44 11.27 17.81
CA HIS A 46 -11.76 10.50 16.78
C HIS A 46 -11.41 11.39 15.58
N VAL A 47 -10.47 10.90 14.78
CA VAL A 47 -9.96 11.51 13.56
C VAL A 47 -10.05 10.45 12.49
N ALA A 48 -11.04 10.54 11.62
CA ALA A 48 -11.32 9.51 10.63
C ALA A 48 -10.52 9.72 9.35
N GLU A 49 -10.33 10.98 8.95
CA GLU A 49 -9.79 11.33 7.64
C GLU A 49 -8.41 11.96 7.74
N ARG A 50 -7.58 11.75 6.72
CA ARG A 50 -6.25 12.38 6.61
C ARG A 50 -6.32 13.92 6.62
N GLY A 51 -7.41 14.48 6.10
CA GLY A 51 -7.62 15.93 6.00
C GLY A 51 -8.16 16.57 7.28
N ASP A 52 -8.52 15.79 8.30
CA ASP A 52 -9.06 16.31 9.55
C ASP A 52 -8.00 17.17 10.28
N PRO A 53 -8.37 18.28 10.94
CA PRO A 53 -7.42 19.09 11.71
C PRO A 53 -6.69 18.31 12.82
N GLY A 54 -7.29 17.23 13.31
CA GLY A 54 -6.68 16.34 14.29
C GLY A 54 -5.75 15.27 13.70
N ALA A 55 -5.71 15.13 12.37
CA ALA A 55 -4.81 14.24 11.64
C ALA A 55 -3.45 14.93 11.49
N ASN A 56 -2.75 15.12 12.60
CA ASN A 56 -1.43 15.76 12.63
C ASN A 56 -0.43 14.92 11.83
N ALA A 57 -0.21 15.26 10.55
CA ALA A 57 0.78 14.61 9.71
C ALA A 57 2.18 14.89 10.25
N VAL A 58 2.97 13.85 10.48
CA VAL A 58 4.36 13.94 10.95
C VAL A 58 5.32 13.40 9.90
N PRO A 59 6.58 13.86 9.85
CA PRO A 59 7.58 13.26 8.96
C PRO A 59 7.74 11.76 9.24
N LEU A 60 7.82 10.92 8.21
CA LEU A 60 7.93 9.47 8.34
C LEU A 60 9.17 9.06 9.16
N ALA A 61 10.28 9.80 9.02
CA ALA A 61 11.50 9.61 9.80
C ALA A 61 11.29 9.67 11.32
N THR A 62 10.24 10.35 11.80
CA THR A 62 9.89 10.38 13.23
C THR A 62 9.23 9.10 13.73
N LEU A 63 8.62 8.32 12.83
CA LEU A 63 7.94 7.05 13.14
C LEU A 63 8.81 5.83 12.85
N ARG A 64 9.75 5.95 11.91
CA ARG A 64 10.61 4.85 11.45
C ARG A 64 12.09 5.18 11.63
N LYS A 65 12.69 4.59 12.67
CA LYS A 65 14.13 4.76 12.93
C LYS A 65 14.96 4.25 11.75
N GLY A 66 15.91 5.07 11.30
CA GLY A 66 16.82 4.74 10.19
C GLY A 66 16.22 4.97 8.79
N PHE A 67 15.03 5.54 8.69
CA PHE A 67 14.51 6.08 7.44
C PHE A 67 15.05 7.49 7.21
N GLU A 68 15.54 7.75 6.01
CA GLU A 68 15.98 9.07 5.55
C GLU A 68 15.34 9.34 4.19
N ASP A 69 14.78 10.54 4.02
CA ASP A 69 14.23 10.95 2.74
C ASP A 69 15.36 11.19 1.72
N PRO A 70 15.27 10.65 0.49
CA PRO A 70 16.26 10.89 -0.54
C PRO A 70 16.55 12.38 -0.80
N HIS A 71 17.82 12.72 -0.92
CA HIS A 71 18.26 14.09 -1.16
C HIS A 71 19.58 14.13 -1.94
N VAL A 72 19.64 14.97 -2.97
CA VAL A 72 20.83 15.15 -3.82
C VAL A 72 20.93 16.60 -4.26
N GLY A 73 22.13 17.17 -4.24
CA GLY A 73 22.38 18.50 -4.80
C GLY A 73 21.59 19.63 -4.11
N ASP A 74 21.27 20.69 -4.87
CA ASP A 74 20.50 21.84 -4.39
C ASP A 74 19.25 22.03 -5.26
N PHE A 75 18.16 21.38 -4.86
CA PHE A 75 16.86 21.51 -5.54
C PHE A 75 16.42 22.97 -5.64
N ALA A 76 16.56 23.74 -4.55
CA ALA A 76 16.03 25.09 -4.48
C ALA A 76 16.71 26.01 -5.50
N ALA A 77 18.04 25.88 -5.67
CA ALA A 77 18.78 26.60 -6.69
C ALA A 77 18.49 26.10 -8.11
N ALA A 78 18.52 24.77 -8.32
CA ALA A 78 18.42 24.17 -9.64
C ALA A 78 17.04 24.35 -10.28
N ILE A 79 15.95 24.32 -9.52
CA ILE A 79 14.61 24.49 -10.10
C ILE A 79 14.42 25.86 -10.77
N ARG A 80 15.18 26.88 -10.34
CA ARG A 80 15.14 28.23 -10.93
C ARG A 80 15.84 28.33 -12.28
N THR A 81 16.65 27.33 -12.67
CA THR A 81 17.33 27.29 -13.97
C THR A 81 16.53 26.53 -15.03
N ALA A 82 15.43 25.89 -14.64
CA ALA A 82 14.57 25.13 -15.55
C ALA A 82 13.93 26.04 -16.61
N ALA A 83 13.89 25.57 -17.85
CA ALA A 83 13.16 26.22 -18.93
C ALA A 83 11.64 26.02 -18.80
N LYS A 84 11.22 24.86 -18.30
CA LYS A 84 9.83 24.53 -17.94
C LYS A 84 9.80 23.77 -16.63
N THR A 85 8.75 24.04 -15.84
CA THR A 85 8.52 23.42 -14.54
C THR A 85 7.05 23.03 -14.41
N VAL A 86 6.81 21.80 -13.96
CA VAL A 86 5.51 21.38 -13.42
C VAL A 86 5.55 21.55 -11.90
N ASP A 87 4.48 22.11 -11.32
CA ASP A 87 4.22 22.18 -9.88
C ASP A 87 2.76 21.74 -9.67
N ALA A 88 2.56 20.47 -9.32
CA ALA A 88 1.24 19.84 -9.34
C ALA A 88 1.02 18.95 -8.11
N SER A 89 -0.26 18.74 -7.78
CA SER A 89 -0.67 17.83 -6.71
C SER A 89 -1.57 16.72 -7.23
N TYR A 90 -1.26 15.49 -6.86
CA TYR A 90 -1.96 14.28 -7.27
C TYR A 90 -2.46 13.53 -6.04
N THR A 91 -3.61 12.88 -6.14
CA THR A 91 -4.15 12.06 -5.05
C THR A 91 -4.54 10.68 -5.55
N THR A 92 -4.47 9.69 -4.68
CA THR A 92 -5.02 8.35 -4.95
C THR A 92 -6.02 7.97 -3.85
N PRO A 93 -7.13 7.28 -4.19
CA PRO A 93 -8.11 6.85 -3.21
C PRO A 93 -7.64 5.59 -2.47
N ILE A 94 -8.36 5.24 -1.40
CA ILE A 94 -8.25 3.93 -0.75
C ILE A 94 -8.55 2.82 -1.76
N GLN A 95 -7.76 1.74 -1.72
CA GLN A 95 -8.03 0.54 -2.52
C GLN A 95 -7.98 -0.72 -1.66
N HIS A 96 -8.90 -1.65 -1.92
CA HIS A 96 -8.92 -2.97 -1.29
C HIS A 96 -8.58 -4.06 -2.31
N HIS A 97 -7.91 -5.10 -1.83
CA HIS A 97 -7.36 -6.18 -2.67
C HIS A 97 -8.41 -7.00 -3.39
N ASN A 98 -9.60 -7.13 -2.78
CA ASN A 98 -10.75 -7.85 -3.31
C ASN A 98 -10.41 -9.21 -3.94
N ALA A 99 -9.52 -9.99 -3.31
CA ALA A 99 -9.32 -11.39 -3.66
C ALA A 99 -10.67 -12.12 -3.61
N ILE A 100 -10.97 -12.95 -4.62
CA ILE A 100 -12.25 -13.65 -4.72
C ILE A 100 -12.46 -14.57 -3.50
N GLU A 101 -11.42 -15.29 -3.09
CA GLU A 101 -11.42 -16.04 -1.83
C GLU A 101 -11.41 -15.09 -0.62
N LEU A 102 -12.42 -15.25 0.23
CA LEU A 102 -12.58 -14.53 1.49
C LEU A 102 -11.47 -14.89 2.50
N PRO A 103 -11.15 -14.02 3.46
CA PRO A 103 -10.31 -14.40 4.59
C PRO A 103 -10.99 -15.51 5.40
N THR A 104 -10.31 -16.64 5.54
CA THR A 104 -10.83 -17.82 6.24
C THR A 104 -9.72 -18.51 7.01
N THR A 105 -10.04 -19.00 8.21
CA THR A 105 -9.12 -19.79 9.02
C THR A 105 -9.84 -20.97 9.64
N THR A 106 -9.23 -22.16 9.56
CA THR A 106 -9.66 -23.34 10.31
C THR A 106 -8.56 -23.78 11.27
N SER A 107 -8.88 -23.86 12.56
CA SER A 107 -7.93 -24.22 13.63
C SER A 107 -8.32 -25.54 14.29
N ILE A 108 -7.34 -26.41 14.47
CA ILE A 108 -7.50 -27.78 14.99
C ILE A 108 -6.41 -28.04 16.02
N TRP A 109 -6.80 -28.49 17.22
CA TRP A 109 -5.86 -28.93 18.26
C TRP A 109 -5.81 -30.44 18.34
N ASP A 110 -4.60 -30.99 18.41
CA ASP A 110 -4.32 -32.38 18.78
C ASP A 110 -3.37 -32.36 19.99
N GLY A 111 -3.93 -32.62 21.17
CA GLY A 111 -3.27 -32.36 22.45
C GLY A 111 -2.78 -30.91 22.54
N ASP A 112 -1.46 -30.74 22.55
CA ASP A 112 -0.78 -29.45 22.64
C ASP A 112 -0.33 -28.89 21.28
N THR A 113 -0.62 -29.58 20.18
CA THR A 113 -0.23 -29.18 18.83
C THR A 113 -1.40 -28.53 18.10
N LEU A 114 -1.17 -27.35 17.54
CA LEU A 114 -2.12 -26.58 16.75
C LEU A 114 -1.82 -26.72 15.26
N THR A 115 -2.80 -27.19 14.48
CA THR A 115 -2.80 -27.09 13.02
C THR A 115 -3.78 -26.00 12.58
N VAL A 116 -3.31 -25.10 11.72
CA VAL A 116 -4.10 -24.00 11.15
C VAL A 116 -4.09 -24.09 9.63
N HIS A 117 -5.27 -24.10 9.04
CA HIS A 117 -5.46 -23.92 7.61
C HIS A 117 -5.82 -22.46 7.34
N GLU A 118 -4.93 -21.73 6.68
CA GLU A 118 -5.11 -20.31 6.35
C GLU A 118 -4.49 -20.03 4.97
N PRO A 119 -5.18 -19.32 4.06
CA PRO A 119 -4.68 -19.05 2.71
C PRO A 119 -3.60 -17.95 2.69
N THR A 120 -2.45 -18.18 3.35
CA THR A 120 -1.35 -17.23 3.46
C THR A 120 -0.11 -17.66 2.68
N ARG A 121 0.64 -16.68 2.15
CA ARG A 121 1.99 -16.90 1.58
C ARG A 121 3.10 -16.86 2.64
N PHE A 122 2.75 -16.50 3.87
CA PHE A 122 3.70 -16.17 4.94
C PHE A 122 3.58 -17.17 6.09
N VAL A 123 3.58 -18.47 5.76
CA VAL A 123 3.35 -19.56 6.72
C VAL A 123 4.28 -19.51 7.93
N GLY A 124 5.55 -19.11 7.75
CA GLY A 124 6.51 -18.95 8.85
C GLY A 124 6.17 -17.78 9.77
N ALA A 125 5.77 -16.64 9.21
CA ALA A 125 5.37 -15.47 9.99
C ALA A 125 4.03 -15.72 10.71
N ALA A 126 3.06 -16.35 10.04
CA ALA A 126 1.80 -16.77 10.65
C ALA A 126 2.03 -17.74 11.81
N ARG A 127 2.89 -18.76 11.63
CA ARG A 127 3.26 -19.72 12.67
C ARG A 127 3.85 -19.02 13.89
N ASN A 128 4.88 -18.20 13.69
CA ASN A 128 5.60 -17.54 14.79
C ASN A 128 4.71 -16.48 15.48
N GLY A 129 3.94 -15.71 14.71
CA GLY A 129 3.01 -14.72 15.24
C GLY A 129 1.90 -15.36 16.08
N LEU A 130 1.35 -16.48 15.61
CA LEU A 130 0.31 -17.19 16.33
C LEU A 130 0.83 -17.83 17.61
N ALA A 131 2.01 -18.47 17.55
CA ALA A 131 2.69 -19.00 18.72
C ALA A 131 2.95 -17.92 19.78
N ALA A 132 3.43 -16.75 19.35
CA ALA A 132 3.67 -15.60 20.23
C ALA A 132 2.38 -15.05 20.86
N GLN A 133 1.26 -15.01 20.13
CA GLN A 133 -0.03 -14.57 20.68
C GLN A 133 -0.64 -15.59 21.63
N LEU A 134 -0.42 -16.89 21.41
CA LEU A 134 -0.92 -17.98 22.24
C LEU A 134 0.00 -18.32 23.44
N GLY A 135 1.23 -17.80 23.46
CA GLY A 135 2.22 -18.10 24.49
C GLY A 135 2.71 -19.56 24.45
N ILE A 136 2.88 -20.13 23.26
CA ILE A 136 3.35 -21.51 23.05
C ILE A 136 4.60 -21.57 22.18
N ASP A 137 5.29 -22.72 22.20
CA ASP A 137 6.42 -22.98 21.31
C ASP A 137 5.97 -22.99 19.83
N PRO A 138 6.62 -22.23 18.92
CA PRO A 138 6.36 -22.29 17.48
C PRO A 138 6.44 -23.69 16.87
N ALA A 139 7.22 -24.61 17.45
CA ALA A 139 7.28 -26.01 17.01
C ALA A 139 5.95 -26.77 17.22
N ARG A 140 5.08 -26.28 18.11
CA ARG A 140 3.72 -26.79 18.33
C ARG A 140 2.69 -26.20 17.38
N VAL A 141 3.09 -25.33 16.45
CA VAL A 141 2.19 -24.70 15.47
C VAL A 141 2.54 -25.14 14.05
N ARG A 142 1.57 -25.71 13.35
CA ARG A 142 1.65 -26.06 11.93
C ARG A 142 0.67 -25.20 11.15
N VAL A 143 1.16 -24.43 10.18
CA VAL A 143 0.33 -23.66 9.24
C VAL A 143 0.33 -24.35 7.88
N VAL A 144 -0.87 -24.55 7.31
CA VAL A 144 -1.10 -25.30 6.07
C VAL A 144 -1.83 -24.39 5.07
N ALA A 145 -1.20 -24.16 3.91
CA ALA A 145 -1.70 -23.24 2.87
C ALA A 145 -1.46 -23.79 1.46
N PRO A 146 -2.15 -24.86 1.03
CA PRO A 146 -1.90 -25.50 -0.27
C PRO A 146 -2.39 -24.66 -1.46
N PHE A 147 -3.54 -23.99 -1.29
CA PHE A 147 -4.17 -23.16 -2.32
C PHE A 147 -4.49 -21.77 -1.75
N ILE A 148 -4.41 -20.75 -2.61
CA ILE A 148 -4.68 -19.36 -2.25
C ILE A 148 -5.45 -18.71 -3.40
N GLY A 149 -6.75 -18.45 -3.20
CA GLY A 149 -7.67 -17.87 -4.18
C GLY A 149 -7.56 -16.35 -4.32
N GLY A 150 -6.32 -15.88 -4.47
CA GLY A 150 -5.98 -14.46 -4.52
C GLY A 150 -5.46 -13.93 -3.18
N HIS A 151 -4.55 -12.96 -3.27
CA HIS A 151 -3.81 -12.44 -2.13
C HIS A 151 -3.53 -10.95 -2.30
N PHE A 152 -2.77 -10.58 -3.34
CA PHE A 152 -2.44 -9.20 -3.70
C PHE A 152 -1.85 -8.31 -2.60
N GLY A 153 -1.54 -8.85 -1.41
CA GLY A 153 -1.03 -8.15 -0.24
C GLY A 153 -1.90 -8.29 1.03
N SER A 154 -3.16 -8.73 0.91
CA SER A 154 -4.11 -8.78 2.03
C SER A 154 -3.88 -9.89 3.04
N LYS A 155 -3.18 -10.97 2.67
CA LYS A 155 -2.96 -12.15 3.53
C LYS A 155 -1.49 -12.29 3.99
N LEU A 156 -0.80 -11.16 4.10
CA LEU A 156 0.63 -11.07 4.48
C LEU A 156 0.82 -11.12 6.00
N ALA A 157 0.04 -10.31 6.71
CA ALA A 157 0.01 -10.32 8.17
C ALA A 157 -0.81 -11.51 8.68
N LEU A 158 -0.54 -11.92 9.92
CA LEU A 158 -1.42 -12.84 10.64
C LEU A 158 -2.81 -12.20 10.77
N SER A 159 -3.83 -12.87 10.23
CA SER A 159 -5.19 -12.35 10.27
C SER A 159 -5.71 -12.28 11.71
N GLN A 160 -6.41 -11.19 12.05
CA GLN A 160 -6.95 -10.97 13.40
C GLN A 160 -7.86 -12.13 13.88
N HIS A 161 -8.67 -12.70 12.99
CA HIS A 161 -9.57 -13.80 13.34
C HIS A 161 -8.86 -15.14 13.58
N THR A 162 -7.61 -15.31 13.14
CA THR A 162 -6.87 -16.58 13.26
C THR A 162 -6.60 -16.96 14.71
N VAL A 163 -6.15 -16.01 15.53
CA VAL A 163 -5.90 -16.28 16.95
C VAL A 163 -7.21 -16.61 17.68
N LEU A 164 -8.31 -15.96 17.31
CA LEU A 164 -9.63 -16.21 17.91
C LEU A 164 -10.13 -17.61 17.57
N ALA A 165 -9.99 -18.06 16.32
CA ALA A 165 -10.29 -19.43 15.91
C ALA A 165 -9.47 -20.46 16.70
N ALA A 166 -8.17 -20.20 16.90
CA ALA A 166 -7.30 -21.08 17.66
C ALA A 166 -7.69 -21.17 19.15
N ILE A 167 -8.01 -20.03 19.79
CA ILE A 167 -8.48 -20.00 21.19
C ILE A 167 -9.81 -20.74 21.34
N ALA A 168 -10.76 -20.48 20.44
CA ALA A 168 -12.06 -21.14 20.45
C ALA A 168 -11.93 -22.66 20.28
N ALA A 169 -11.12 -23.11 19.31
CA ALA A 169 -10.88 -24.53 19.06
C ALA A 169 -10.28 -25.23 20.30
N ARG A 170 -9.36 -24.56 21.00
CA ARG A 170 -8.76 -25.12 22.23
C ARG A 170 -9.77 -25.28 23.35
N ARG A 171 -10.60 -24.25 23.58
CA ARG A 171 -11.61 -24.25 24.66
C ARG A 171 -12.70 -25.29 24.42
N LEU A 172 -13.15 -25.41 23.18
CA LEU A 172 -14.23 -26.32 22.79
C LEU A 172 -13.74 -27.76 22.57
N ARG A 173 -12.42 -27.97 22.44
CA ARG A 173 -11.81 -29.25 22.03
C ARG A 173 -12.43 -29.80 20.73
N ARG A 174 -12.74 -28.89 19.81
CA ARG A 174 -13.34 -29.16 18.49
C ARG A 174 -12.65 -28.27 17.45
N PRO A 175 -12.53 -28.71 16.19
CA PRO A 175 -12.16 -27.82 15.09
C PRO A 175 -13.07 -26.60 15.05
N VAL A 176 -12.49 -25.42 14.82
CA VAL A 176 -13.25 -24.17 14.63
C VAL A 176 -12.82 -23.52 13.33
N GLN A 177 -13.80 -23.17 12.50
CA GLN A 177 -13.60 -22.41 11.28
C GLN A 177 -14.25 -21.04 11.43
N ILE A 178 -13.51 -19.98 11.06
CA ILE A 178 -14.03 -18.63 10.90
C ILE A 178 -13.85 -18.23 9.44
N ALA A 179 -14.97 -17.93 8.78
CA ALA A 179 -14.98 -17.35 7.45
C ALA A 179 -15.50 -15.91 7.54
N VAL A 180 -14.66 -14.96 7.14
CA VAL A 180 -14.98 -13.53 7.20
C VAL A 180 -15.90 -13.18 6.04
N SER A 181 -16.98 -12.45 6.31
CA SER A 181 -17.89 -11.98 5.26
C SER A 181 -17.18 -10.99 4.33
N ARG A 182 -17.69 -10.79 3.11
CA ARG A 182 -17.12 -9.77 2.21
C ARG A 182 -17.17 -8.37 2.84
N ALA A 183 -18.25 -8.04 3.54
CA ALA A 183 -18.41 -6.74 4.18
C ALA A 183 -17.37 -6.52 5.28
N ASP A 184 -17.20 -7.50 6.18
CA ASP A 184 -16.23 -7.41 7.28
C ASP A 184 -14.77 -7.44 6.78
N GLY A 185 -14.54 -8.01 5.60
CA GLY A 185 -13.22 -8.06 4.96
C GLY A 185 -12.59 -6.68 4.74
N PHE A 186 -13.39 -5.62 4.60
CA PHE A 186 -12.88 -4.25 4.41
C PHE A 186 -12.19 -3.67 5.66
N THR A 187 -12.57 -4.13 6.87
CA THR A 187 -11.99 -3.65 8.13
C THR A 187 -11.07 -4.69 8.78
N ILE A 188 -11.25 -5.98 8.48
CA ILE A 188 -10.39 -7.07 8.96
C ILE A 188 -9.11 -7.20 8.14
N ALA A 189 -9.19 -7.09 6.81
CA ALA A 189 -7.99 -7.09 5.97
C ALA A 189 -7.35 -5.70 5.97
N ASN A 190 -6.05 -5.65 5.63
CA ASN A 190 -5.38 -4.39 5.34
C ASN A 190 -5.85 -3.82 3.98
N HIS A 191 -5.40 -2.60 3.66
CA HIS A 191 -5.77 -1.89 2.44
C HIS A 191 -4.63 -0.98 1.95
N ARG A 192 -4.66 -0.55 0.70
CA ARG A 192 -3.83 0.56 0.22
C ARG A 192 -4.47 1.87 0.70
N THR A 193 -3.74 2.60 1.53
CA THR A 193 -4.15 3.92 2.04
C THR A 193 -4.24 4.96 0.93
N GLU A 194 -5.08 5.97 1.12
CA GLU A 194 -5.07 7.14 0.25
C GLU A 194 -3.78 7.94 0.38
N THR A 195 -3.36 8.56 -0.72
CA THR A 195 -2.15 9.38 -0.77
C THR A 195 -2.42 10.76 -1.36
N LYS A 196 -1.58 11.73 -0.96
CA LYS A 196 -1.44 13.03 -1.61
C LYS A 196 0.04 13.23 -1.96
N HIS A 197 0.29 13.58 -3.20
CA HIS A 197 1.62 13.85 -3.73
C HIS A 197 1.68 15.31 -4.17
N ALA A 198 2.79 15.98 -3.89
CA ALA A 198 3.16 17.25 -4.47
C ALA A 198 4.47 17.04 -5.24
N ILE A 199 4.42 17.25 -6.55
CA ILE A 199 5.55 17.06 -7.45
C ILE A 199 5.95 18.42 -8.03
N ARG A 200 7.25 18.73 -7.93
CA ARG A 200 7.88 19.80 -8.68
C ARG A 200 8.98 19.25 -9.56
N LEU A 201 8.80 19.30 -10.87
CA LEU A 201 9.76 18.75 -11.83
C LEU A 201 10.14 19.83 -12.84
N GLY A 202 11.43 20.14 -12.91
CA GLY A 202 11.99 21.11 -13.86
C GLY A 202 12.89 20.43 -14.89
N ALA A 203 12.82 20.92 -16.12
CA ALA A 203 13.72 20.52 -17.20
C ALA A 203 14.30 21.73 -17.95
N ASP A 204 15.48 21.54 -18.55
CA ASP A 204 16.05 22.49 -19.50
C ASP A 204 15.31 22.48 -20.86
N ALA A 205 15.76 23.31 -21.80
CA ALA A 205 15.16 23.42 -23.13
C ALA A 205 15.32 22.14 -23.97
N ASP A 206 16.32 21.32 -23.68
CA ASP A 206 16.55 20.02 -24.31
C ASP A 206 15.76 18.91 -23.61
N GLY A 207 14.95 19.23 -22.59
CA GLY A 207 14.15 18.28 -21.86
C GLY A 207 14.95 17.40 -20.89
N ARG A 208 16.17 17.79 -20.50
CA ARG A 208 16.87 17.12 -19.39
C ARG A 208 16.39 17.64 -18.05
N PHE A 209 16.11 16.74 -17.13
CA PHE A 209 15.67 17.10 -15.79
C PHE A 209 16.81 17.77 -15.02
N VAL A 210 16.49 18.93 -14.45
CA VAL A 210 17.45 19.71 -13.66
C VAL A 210 17.18 19.60 -12.16
N ALA A 211 15.91 19.42 -11.77
CA ALA A 211 15.49 19.36 -10.39
C ALA A 211 14.15 18.60 -10.22
N LEU A 212 14.07 17.75 -9.20
CA LEU A 212 12.86 17.03 -8.78
C LEU A 212 12.63 17.26 -7.29
N SER A 213 11.41 17.64 -6.91
CA SER A 213 10.92 17.50 -5.56
C SER A 213 9.66 16.65 -5.51
N HIS A 214 9.62 15.71 -4.57
CA HIS A 214 8.47 14.85 -4.31
C HIS A 214 8.16 14.86 -2.81
N THR A 215 7.08 15.54 -2.43
CA THR A 215 6.50 15.41 -1.09
C THR A 215 5.28 14.50 -1.15
N ALA A 216 5.26 13.45 -0.33
CA ALA A 216 4.13 12.53 -0.23
C ALA A 216 3.53 12.55 1.18
N GLU A 217 2.21 12.43 1.27
CA GLU A 217 1.49 12.25 2.52
C GLU A 217 0.52 11.08 2.40
N MET A 218 0.49 10.23 3.42
CA MET A 218 -0.40 9.06 3.51
C MET A 218 -1.05 8.97 4.89
N ALA A 219 -2.14 8.18 5.02
CA ALA A 219 -2.74 7.90 6.32
C ALA A 219 -2.28 6.55 6.88
N THR A 220 -2.15 6.45 8.22
CA THR A 220 -2.00 5.20 8.96
C THR A 220 -2.81 5.20 10.25
N SER A 221 -2.98 4.03 10.87
CA SER A 221 -3.67 3.88 12.16
C SER A 221 -2.90 4.51 13.33
N ARG A 222 -3.59 5.03 14.35
CA ARG A 222 -2.95 5.56 15.58
C ARG A 222 -2.28 4.54 16.49
N PHE A 223 -2.59 3.25 16.34
CA PHE A 223 -2.06 2.18 17.20
C PHE A 223 -0.91 1.40 16.56
N ASP A 224 -0.61 1.67 15.28
CA ASP A 224 0.52 1.10 14.55
C ASP A 224 1.42 2.22 13.99
N THR A 225 2.61 1.86 13.54
CA THR A 225 3.56 2.75 12.85
C THR A 225 3.79 2.34 11.40
N PHE A 226 3.05 1.34 10.90
CA PHE A 226 3.14 0.93 9.51
C PHE A 226 2.87 2.10 8.56
N ALA A 227 3.76 2.31 7.61
CA ALA A 227 3.65 3.27 6.52
C ALA A 227 4.35 2.68 5.30
N MET A 228 3.93 3.11 4.10
CA MET A 228 4.49 2.62 2.84
C MET A 228 5.32 3.73 2.19
N GLU A 229 6.62 3.77 2.49
CA GLU A 229 7.54 4.70 1.83
C GLU A 229 7.68 4.43 0.34
N GLY A 230 7.84 5.48 -0.48
CA GLY A 230 7.94 5.32 -1.94
C GLY A 230 8.67 6.42 -2.70
N THR A 231 9.21 7.43 -2.02
CA THR A 231 9.97 8.49 -2.67
C THR A 231 11.30 7.99 -3.24
N ASP A 232 11.90 6.96 -2.62
CA ASP A 232 13.06 6.23 -3.14
C ASP A 232 12.82 5.70 -4.56
N VAL A 233 11.66 5.11 -4.83
CA VAL A 233 11.28 4.64 -6.17
C VAL A 233 11.27 5.78 -7.19
N THR A 234 10.65 6.92 -6.84
CA THR A 234 10.52 8.05 -7.78
C THR A 234 11.83 8.79 -8.02
N THR A 235 12.69 8.86 -7.01
CA THR A 235 13.97 9.56 -7.09
C THR A 235 15.04 8.75 -7.79
N ALA A 236 14.88 7.41 -7.81
CA ALA A 236 15.75 6.50 -8.55
C ALA A 236 15.41 6.36 -10.05
N LEU A 237 14.21 6.76 -10.48
CA LEU A 237 13.71 6.37 -11.80
C LEU A 237 14.43 7.06 -12.98
N TYR A 238 14.71 8.37 -12.90
CA TYR A 238 15.28 9.15 -14.00
C TYR A 238 16.53 9.91 -13.57
N ALA A 239 17.44 10.18 -14.50
CA ALA A 239 18.57 11.07 -14.28
C ALA A 239 18.06 12.44 -13.81
N CYS A 240 18.38 12.83 -12.58
CA CYS A 240 18.08 14.15 -12.05
C CYS A 240 19.17 14.54 -11.05
N PRO A 241 19.95 15.61 -11.29
CA PRO A 241 21.10 15.95 -10.46
C PRO A 241 20.74 16.62 -9.13
N ASN A 242 19.50 17.11 -8.97
CA ASN A 242 19.06 17.82 -7.78
C ASN A 242 17.70 17.29 -7.33
N ILE A 243 17.66 16.67 -6.15
CA ILE A 243 16.51 15.94 -5.64
C ILE A 243 16.20 16.37 -4.21
N ALA A 244 14.93 16.63 -3.91
CA ALA A 244 14.45 16.82 -2.55
C ALA A 244 13.13 16.07 -2.33
N SER A 245 13.12 15.06 -1.46
CA SER A 245 11.89 14.38 -1.06
C SER A 245 11.54 14.55 0.41
N MET A 246 10.27 14.30 0.73
CA MET A 246 9.73 14.31 2.09
C MET A 246 8.49 13.43 2.16
N GLU A 247 8.50 12.47 3.07
CA GLU A 247 7.33 11.64 3.35
C GLU A 247 6.69 11.97 4.68
N ARG A 248 5.36 12.09 4.67
CA ARG A 248 4.55 12.43 5.84
C ARG A 248 3.46 11.40 6.08
N VAL A 249 3.15 11.19 7.34
CA VAL A 249 2.15 10.22 7.78
C VAL A 249 1.16 10.90 8.71
N ALA A 250 -0.11 10.94 8.29
CA ALA A 250 -1.22 11.33 9.14
C ALA A 250 -1.75 10.12 9.92
N ARG A 251 -1.95 10.28 11.22
CA ARG A 251 -2.40 9.20 12.10
C ARG A 251 -3.89 9.33 12.41
N VAL A 252 -4.67 8.37 11.94
CA VAL A 252 -6.14 8.35 11.96
C VAL A 252 -6.69 7.12 12.70
N ASP A 253 -7.95 7.15 13.11
CA ASP A 253 -8.67 6.09 13.81
C ASP A 253 -9.33 5.12 12.81
N ARG A 254 -8.49 4.54 11.93
CA ARG A 254 -8.84 3.49 10.94
C ARG A 254 -7.98 2.24 11.14
N ASN A 255 -8.39 1.12 10.54
CA ASN A 255 -7.54 -0.08 10.50
C ASN A 255 -6.19 0.23 9.83
N THR A 256 -5.14 -0.44 10.29
CA THR A 256 -3.79 -0.23 9.74
C THR A 256 -3.77 -0.57 8.25
N PRO A 257 -3.26 0.33 7.38
CA PRO A 257 -3.08 0.00 5.97
C PRO A 257 -2.01 -1.06 5.80
N GLY A 258 -1.83 -1.52 4.58
CA GLY A 258 -0.88 -2.58 4.30
C GLY A 258 -0.42 -2.60 2.85
N PRO A 259 0.53 -3.49 2.55
CA PRO A 259 0.96 -3.75 1.19
C PRO A 259 -0.21 -4.15 0.29
N MET A 260 -0.24 -3.57 -0.90
CA MET A 260 -1.08 -4.00 -2.03
C MET A 260 -0.20 -4.07 -3.27
N ARG A 261 -0.51 -4.96 -4.23
CA ARG A 261 0.31 -5.24 -5.43
C ARG A 261 0.95 -3.97 -6.00
N ALA A 262 2.29 -3.97 -6.11
CA ALA A 262 3.13 -2.79 -6.35
C ALA A 262 2.91 -1.74 -5.23
N PRO A 263 3.44 -2.00 -4.01
CA PRO A 263 3.03 -1.32 -2.79
C PRO A 263 3.32 0.18 -2.80
N PRO A 264 4.57 0.68 -2.88
CA PRO A 264 4.77 2.10 -3.11
C PRO A 264 4.64 2.52 -4.56
N GLU A 265 4.95 1.64 -5.52
CA GLU A 265 5.17 2.06 -6.90
C GLU A 265 3.89 2.60 -7.54
N VAL A 266 2.72 2.01 -7.26
CA VAL A 266 1.45 2.45 -7.89
C VAL A 266 1.14 3.93 -7.61
N PRO A 267 0.98 4.39 -6.35
CA PRO A 267 0.63 5.79 -6.10
C PRO A 267 1.77 6.76 -6.42
N TYR A 268 3.02 6.39 -6.14
CA TYR A 268 4.16 7.29 -6.29
C TYR A 268 4.55 7.47 -7.76
N LEU A 269 4.62 6.38 -8.54
CA LEU A 269 4.90 6.49 -9.98
C LEU A 269 3.72 7.11 -10.73
N PHE A 270 2.47 6.89 -10.31
CA PHE A 270 1.33 7.61 -10.89
C PHE A 270 1.55 9.13 -10.83
N ALA A 271 1.90 9.65 -9.67
CA ALA A 271 2.15 11.09 -9.49
C ALA A 271 3.35 11.58 -10.30
N LEU A 272 4.49 10.86 -10.24
CA LEU A 272 5.69 11.25 -10.99
C LEU A 272 5.45 11.20 -12.50
N GLU A 273 4.90 10.11 -13.03
CA GLU A 273 4.73 9.91 -14.47
C GLU A 273 3.68 10.84 -15.06
N SER A 274 2.66 11.22 -14.27
CA SER A 274 1.70 12.26 -14.65
C SER A 274 2.41 13.62 -14.81
N ALA A 275 3.28 13.99 -13.86
CA ALA A 275 4.07 15.22 -13.96
C ALA A 275 5.07 15.17 -15.13
N VAL A 276 5.65 14.01 -15.45
CA VAL A 276 6.52 13.82 -16.62
C VAL A 276 5.75 14.04 -17.93
N ASP A 277 4.54 13.50 -18.04
CA ASP A 277 3.70 13.69 -19.24
C ASP A 277 3.23 15.15 -19.40
N GLU A 278 2.84 15.81 -18.31
CA GLU A 278 2.52 17.24 -18.31
C GLU A 278 3.74 18.09 -18.74
N LEU A 279 4.92 17.76 -18.23
CA LEU A 279 6.16 18.44 -18.60
C LEU A 279 6.51 18.21 -20.08
N ALA A 280 6.33 16.99 -20.59
CA ALA A 280 6.51 16.67 -22.01
C ALA A 280 5.60 17.53 -22.89
N HIS A 281 4.34 17.70 -22.49
CA HIS A 281 3.40 18.58 -23.18
C HIS A 281 3.85 20.05 -23.16
N MET A 282 4.28 20.58 -22.02
CA MET A 282 4.78 21.95 -21.88
C MET A 282 6.03 22.23 -22.73
N LEU A 283 6.92 21.24 -22.85
CA LEU A 283 8.13 21.30 -23.68
C LEU A 283 7.87 20.99 -25.15
N ARG A 284 6.69 20.46 -25.49
CA ARG A 284 6.35 19.91 -26.82
C ARG A 284 7.34 18.82 -27.26
N ILE A 285 7.76 17.98 -26.31
CA ILE A 285 8.60 16.81 -26.56
C ILE A 285 7.70 15.57 -26.49
N ASP A 286 7.97 14.57 -27.33
CA ASP A 286 7.29 13.27 -27.23
C ASP A 286 7.51 12.66 -25.83
N PRO A 287 6.47 12.16 -25.14
CA PRO A 287 6.62 11.71 -23.75
C PRO A 287 7.50 10.46 -23.60
N VAL A 288 7.61 9.60 -24.63
CA VAL A 288 8.57 8.48 -24.63
C VAL A 288 9.99 9.01 -24.83
N GLU A 289 10.16 9.98 -25.73
CA GLU A 289 11.44 10.64 -25.94
C GLU A 289 11.92 11.43 -24.71
N LEU A 290 11.04 12.12 -23.99
CA LEU A 290 11.41 12.83 -22.76
C LEU A 290 11.96 11.84 -21.72
N ARG A 291 11.32 10.69 -21.53
CA ARG A 291 11.79 9.63 -20.63
C ARG A 291 13.12 9.05 -21.10
N ARG A 292 13.32 8.92 -22.41
CA ARG A 292 14.59 8.48 -23.01
C ARG A 292 15.74 9.43 -22.74
N ARG A 293 15.51 10.74 -22.86
CA ARG A 293 16.52 11.78 -22.56
C ARG A 293 16.97 11.77 -21.11
N ASN A 294 16.10 11.27 -20.22
CA ASN A 294 16.33 11.22 -18.78
C ASN A 294 16.53 9.79 -18.27
N ASP A 295 16.78 8.82 -19.13
CA ASP A 295 17.17 7.49 -18.69
C ASP A 295 18.54 7.53 -17.99
N THR A 296 18.79 6.60 -17.07
CA THR A 296 20.04 6.55 -16.30
C THR A 296 20.51 5.13 -16.08
N LEU A 297 21.82 4.91 -16.09
CA LEU A 297 22.44 3.62 -15.76
C LEU A 297 22.89 3.54 -14.30
N LYS A 298 22.70 4.62 -13.53
CA LYS A 298 23.02 4.71 -12.10
C LYS A 298 21.84 5.25 -11.32
N ASP A 299 21.72 4.82 -10.08
CA ASP A 299 20.85 5.45 -9.10
C ASP A 299 21.32 6.91 -8.90
N PRO A 300 20.48 7.92 -9.19
CA PRO A 300 20.82 9.33 -9.00
C PRO A 300 21.09 9.70 -7.53
N VAL A 301 20.55 8.95 -6.58
CA VAL A 301 20.67 9.19 -5.14
C VAL A 301 21.94 8.56 -4.58
N THR A 302 22.16 7.26 -4.84
CA THR A 302 23.34 6.56 -4.27
C THR A 302 24.57 6.63 -5.18
N GLY A 303 24.37 6.86 -6.49
CA GLY A 303 25.42 6.78 -7.50
C GLY A 303 25.75 5.36 -7.96
N ASP A 304 25.11 4.34 -7.38
CA ASP A 304 25.38 2.93 -7.69
C ASP A 304 24.87 2.57 -9.09
N PRO A 305 25.61 1.75 -9.85
CA PRO A 305 25.14 1.28 -11.15
C PRO A 305 23.98 0.30 -11.01
N PHE A 306 22.95 0.45 -11.86
CA PHE A 306 21.93 -0.58 -11.99
C PHE A 306 22.53 -1.86 -12.60
N THR A 307 22.28 -3.01 -11.98
CA THR A 307 22.74 -4.31 -12.49
C THR A 307 22.12 -4.64 -13.84
N THR A 308 20.82 -4.36 -14.00
CA THR A 308 20.09 -4.50 -15.27
C THR A 308 19.04 -3.42 -15.39
N ARG A 309 18.93 -2.81 -16.58
CA ARG A 309 17.91 -1.80 -16.85
C ARG A 309 17.46 -1.82 -18.33
N PRO A 310 16.55 -2.73 -18.71
CA PRO A 310 16.03 -2.80 -20.07
C PRO A 310 14.90 -1.79 -20.33
N LEU A 311 14.76 -0.72 -19.53
CA LEU A 311 13.62 0.20 -19.58
C LEU A 311 13.38 0.74 -20.99
N MET A 312 14.44 1.20 -21.67
CA MET A 312 14.35 1.72 -23.02
C MET A 312 13.93 0.65 -24.05
N LYS A 313 14.33 -0.61 -23.85
CA LYS A 313 13.86 -1.72 -24.69
C LYS A 313 12.36 -1.96 -24.50
N CYS A 314 11.87 -1.82 -23.26
CA CYS A 314 10.43 -1.90 -22.97
C CYS A 314 9.66 -0.76 -23.63
N PHE A 315 10.18 0.48 -23.59
CA PHE A 315 9.59 1.61 -24.30
C PHE A 315 9.57 1.39 -25.81
N ASP A 316 10.66 0.89 -26.41
CA ASP A 316 10.72 0.61 -27.85
C ASP A 316 9.69 -0.45 -28.25
N ALA A 317 9.61 -1.54 -27.50
CA ALA A 317 8.65 -2.62 -27.75
C ALA A 317 7.20 -2.15 -27.58
N GLY A 318 6.91 -1.39 -26.52
CA GLY A 318 5.60 -0.80 -26.28
C GLY A 318 5.21 0.16 -27.40
N ALA A 319 6.08 1.13 -27.71
CA ALA A 319 5.84 2.11 -28.77
C ALA A 319 5.60 1.44 -30.13
N ALA A 320 6.34 0.37 -30.45
CA ALA A 320 6.09 -0.41 -31.66
C ALA A 320 4.73 -1.12 -31.64
N ALA A 321 4.36 -1.76 -30.52
CA ALA A 321 3.10 -2.49 -30.39
C ALA A 321 1.87 -1.58 -30.47
N PHE A 322 1.95 -0.36 -29.92
CA PHE A 322 0.90 0.66 -30.00
C PHE A 322 0.92 1.46 -31.32
N GLY A 323 1.88 1.21 -32.23
CA GLY A 323 2.02 2.01 -33.44
C GLY A 323 2.30 3.50 -33.14
N TRP A 324 2.96 3.79 -32.03
CA TRP A 324 3.11 5.12 -31.41
C TRP A 324 3.62 6.21 -32.37
N LYS A 325 4.42 5.85 -33.37
CA LYS A 325 4.92 6.79 -34.39
C LYS A 325 3.82 7.45 -35.22
N ALA A 326 2.67 6.78 -35.37
CA ALA A 326 1.53 7.31 -36.13
C ALA A 326 0.63 8.23 -35.29
N ARG A 327 1.03 8.54 -34.04
CA ARG A 327 0.20 9.30 -33.12
C ARG A 327 0.03 10.76 -33.49
N SER A 328 -1.12 11.32 -33.12
CA SER A 328 -1.29 12.76 -32.97
C SER A 328 -0.59 13.23 -31.69
N PRO A 329 0.16 14.35 -31.74
CA PRO A 329 0.69 15.01 -30.55
C PRO A 329 -0.36 15.75 -29.73
N GLU A 330 -1.56 15.97 -30.28
CA GLU A 330 -2.65 16.67 -29.61
C GLU A 330 -3.48 15.70 -28.74
N PRO A 331 -3.66 15.99 -27.43
CA PRO A 331 -4.48 15.17 -26.55
C PRO A 331 -5.93 15.04 -27.05
N GLY A 332 -6.46 13.82 -27.05
CA GLY A 332 -7.85 13.56 -27.45
C GLY A 332 -8.16 13.72 -28.95
N ALA A 333 -7.12 13.81 -29.80
CA ALA A 333 -7.31 13.97 -31.24
C ALA A 333 -7.75 12.68 -31.96
N THR A 334 -7.54 11.52 -31.35
CA THR A 334 -7.75 10.22 -32.01
C THR A 334 -9.09 9.62 -31.63
N ARG A 335 -9.82 9.20 -32.64
CA ARG A 335 -11.20 8.72 -32.53
C ARG A 335 -11.42 7.46 -33.34
N ASP A 336 -12.21 6.56 -32.77
CA ASP A 336 -12.86 5.46 -33.48
C ASP A 336 -14.39 5.66 -33.40
N GLY A 337 -14.95 6.23 -34.47
CA GLY A 337 -16.33 6.69 -34.49
C GLY A 337 -16.62 7.73 -33.39
N ALA A 338 -17.48 7.35 -32.44
CA ALA A 338 -17.86 8.20 -31.32
C ALA A 338 -16.89 8.12 -30.12
N TRP A 339 -15.98 7.13 -30.11
CA TRP A 339 -15.09 6.89 -28.98
C TRP A 339 -13.78 7.65 -29.16
N LEU A 340 -13.35 8.33 -28.10
CA LEU A 340 -11.94 8.73 -27.98
C LEU A 340 -11.15 7.44 -27.74
N VAL A 341 -10.24 7.14 -28.65
CA VAL A 341 -9.30 6.03 -28.49
C VAL A 341 -7.93 6.66 -28.29
N GLY A 342 -7.20 6.19 -27.27
CA GLY A 342 -5.80 6.55 -27.10
C GLY A 342 -4.97 6.13 -28.32
N HIS A 343 -3.71 6.52 -28.32
CA HIS A 343 -2.73 5.93 -29.22
C HIS A 343 -2.12 4.66 -28.64
#